data_AF-A0A1G3QNS3-F1
#
_entry.id   AF-A0A1G3QNS3-F1
#
_cell.length_a   1.000
_cell.length_b   1.000
_cell.length_c   1.000
_cell.angle_alpha   90.00
_cell.angle_beta   90.00
_cell.angle_gamma   90.00
#
_symmetry.space_group_name_H-M   'P 1'
#
loop_
_entity.id
_entity.type
_entity.pdbx_description
1 polymer ?
#
loop_
_entity_poly.entity_id
_entity_poly.type
_entity_poly.pdbx_seq_one_letter_code
_entity_poly.pdbx_strand_id
1 'polypeptide(L)'
;MRIWHLILSGLIFFSGCGRLIKVPEQKRAITQVYPIQLSKDEIYDRALEWCAKRYISADNAIVVRDKEKGKIICRGTAQYSEYFNFLVDRPFGYSLTIEVKDNKYRVSFDSFIVYYSERDLKSGPAEYEFEISKIKRILAKVAESLRDYISSGVSEKEKKTEEEW
;
A
#
# COMPACT_ATOMS: atom_id res chain seq x y z
N MET A 1 -41.63 32.63 31.24
CA MET A 1 -40.55 32.46 30.22
C MET A 1 -39.46 31.57 30.79
N ARG A 2 -39.50 30.24 30.61
CA ARG A 2 -38.41 29.35 31.09
C ARG A 2 -38.49 27.91 30.56
N ILE A 3 -39.00 27.71 29.34
CA ILE A 3 -39.14 26.36 28.74
C ILE A 3 -38.40 26.25 27.39
N TRP A 4 -37.95 27.37 26.82
CA TRP A 4 -37.34 27.40 25.48
C TRP A 4 -35.85 26.98 25.44
N HIS A 5 -35.16 26.90 26.58
CA HIS A 5 -33.74 26.52 26.61
C HIS A 5 -33.47 25.01 26.74
N LEU A 6 -34.49 24.19 26.98
CA LEU A 6 -34.31 22.74 27.19
C LEU A 6 -34.38 21.89 25.89
N ILE A 7 -34.79 22.48 24.76
CA ILE A 7 -34.90 21.74 23.48
C ILE A 7 -33.60 21.82 22.66
N LEU A 8 -32.73 22.79 22.93
CA LEU A 8 -31.49 22.98 22.16
C LEU A 8 -30.30 22.12 22.64
N SER A 9 -30.38 21.49 23.82
CA SER A 9 -29.29 20.66 24.35
C SER A 9 -29.46 19.15 24.08
N GLY A 10 -30.53 18.72 23.41
CA GLY A 10 -30.86 17.30 23.21
C GLY A 10 -30.29 16.64 21.95
N LEU A 11 -29.66 17.41 21.04
CA LEU A 11 -29.32 16.94 19.69
C LEU A 11 -27.82 16.71 19.42
N ILE A 12 -26.97 16.66 20.46
CA ILE A 12 -25.50 16.53 20.34
C ILE A 12 -25.00 15.20 20.96
N PHE A 13 -25.69 14.08 20.77
CA PHE A 13 -25.25 12.81 21.38
C PHE A 13 -25.26 11.55 20.47
N PHE A 14 -25.55 11.65 19.17
CA PHE A 14 -25.67 10.47 18.30
C PHE A 14 -24.59 10.27 17.23
N SER A 15 -23.51 11.06 17.22
CA SER A 15 -22.46 10.95 16.18
C SER A 15 -21.39 9.85 16.46
N GLY A 16 -21.67 8.90 17.35
CA GLY A 16 -20.67 7.96 17.90
C GLY A 16 -20.55 6.59 17.21
N CYS A 17 -21.48 6.18 16.34
CA CYS A 17 -21.55 4.79 15.85
C CYS A 17 -20.85 4.51 14.49
N GLY A 18 -19.99 5.41 14.00
CA GLY A 18 -19.40 5.28 12.65
C GLY A 18 -18.14 4.40 12.52
N ARG A 19 -17.63 3.77 13.60
CA ARG A 19 -16.28 3.15 13.60
C ARG A 19 -16.20 1.69 13.15
N LEU A 20 -17.32 0.99 12.98
CA LEU A 20 -17.33 -0.47 12.72
C LEU A 20 -17.95 -0.83 11.37
N ILE A 21 -17.69 -0.04 10.33
CA ILE A 21 -18.10 -0.38 8.96
C ILE A 21 -17.14 -1.44 8.43
N LYS A 22 -17.65 -2.66 8.22
CA LYS A 22 -16.91 -3.75 7.58
C LYS A 22 -16.87 -3.56 6.07
N VAL A 23 -15.71 -3.78 5.47
CA VAL A 23 -15.50 -3.73 4.02
C VAL A 23 -15.56 -5.15 3.46
N PRO A 24 -16.34 -5.41 2.40
CA PRO A 24 -16.33 -6.69 1.69
C PRO A 24 -14.93 -7.02 1.17
N GLU A 25 -14.51 -8.28 1.27
CA GLU A 25 -13.17 -8.76 0.90
C GLU A 25 -12.73 -8.27 -0.49
N GLN A 26 -13.62 -8.33 -1.47
CA GLN A 26 -13.36 -7.96 -2.86
C GLN A 26 -13.02 -6.47 -3.04
N LYS A 27 -13.39 -5.62 -2.07
CA LYS A 27 -13.14 -4.17 -2.09
C LYS A 27 -11.94 -3.75 -1.24
N ARG A 28 -11.28 -4.70 -0.58
CA ARG A 28 -10.11 -4.43 0.28
C ARG A 28 -8.86 -4.23 -0.57
N ALA A 29 -8.72 -4.96 -1.67
CA ALA A 29 -7.56 -4.87 -2.56
C ALA A 29 -7.39 -3.44 -3.15
N ILE A 30 -6.13 -3.05 -3.33
CA ILE A 30 -5.74 -1.77 -3.91
C ILE A 30 -5.03 -2.09 -5.22
N THR A 31 -5.49 -1.52 -6.34
CA THR A 31 -4.84 -1.73 -7.64
C THR A 31 -4.62 -0.38 -8.32
N GLN A 32 -3.40 -0.16 -8.82
CA GLN A 32 -3.02 1.01 -9.60
C GLN A 32 -2.28 0.58 -10.85
N VAL A 33 -2.49 1.29 -11.96
CA VAL A 33 -1.83 1.05 -13.24
C VAL A 33 -1.07 2.31 -13.61
N TYR A 34 0.21 2.15 -13.94
CA TYR A 34 1.11 3.23 -14.27
C TYR A 34 1.57 3.10 -15.73
N PRO A 35 1.26 4.07 -16.60
CA PRO A 35 1.87 4.17 -17.91
C PRO A 35 3.31 4.69 -17.80
N ILE A 36 4.22 4.19 -18.63
CA ILE A 36 5.62 4.61 -18.71
C ILE A 36 6.20 4.26 -20.09
N GLN A 37 7.20 4.97 -20.61
CA GLN A 37 7.78 4.66 -21.92
C GLN A 37 9.02 3.77 -21.78
N LEU A 38 8.82 2.52 -21.38
CA LEU A 38 9.87 1.52 -21.17
C LEU A 38 9.42 0.15 -21.66
N SER A 39 10.38 -0.69 -22.06
CA SER A 39 10.11 -2.08 -22.39
C SER A 39 9.70 -2.87 -21.15
N LYS A 40 8.96 -3.96 -21.36
CA LYS A 40 8.60 -4.90 -20.29
C LYS A 40 9.82 -5.35 -19.49
N ASP A 41 10.91 -5.70 -20.16
CA ASP A 41 12.11 -6.21 -19.51
C ASP A 41 12.79 -5.14 -18.63
N GLU A 42 12.87 -3.90 -19.13
CA GLU A 42 13.45 -2.79 -18.36
C GLU A 42 12.61 -2.46 -17.12
N ILE A 43 11.28 -2.47 -17.24
CA ILE A 43 10.38 -2.28 -16.10
C ILE A 43 10.52 -3.44 -15.11
N TYR A 44 10.57 -4.69 -15.59
CA TYR A 44 10.67 -5.87 -14.74
C TYR A 44 11.97 -5.88 -13.95
N ASP A 45 13.11 -5.65 -14.61
CA ASP A 45 14.42 -5.69 -13.98
C ASP A 45 14.54 -4.57 -12.92
N ARG A 46 14.03 -3.36 -13.19
CA ARG A 46 13.97 -2.25 -12.21
C ARG A 46 13.04 -2.54 -11.04
N ALA A 47 11.85 -3.08 -11.30
CA ALA A 47 10.90 -3.42 -10.26
C ALA A 47 11.47 -4.50 -9.32
N LEU A 48 12.16 -5.50 -9.89
CA LEU A 48 12.82 -6.55 -9.14
C LEU A 48 13.96 -5.99 -8.27
N GLU A 49 14.78 -5.10 -8.83
CA GLU A 49 15.84 -4.43 -8.10
C GLU A 49 15.29 -3.57 -6.95
N TRP A 50 14.24 -2.79 -7.20
CA TRP A 50 13.56 -2.02 -6.16
C TRP A 50 13.05 -2.93 -5.03
N CYS A 51 12.42 -4.07 -5.38
CA CYS A 51 11.96 -5.03 -4.38
C CYS A 51 13.13 -5.55 -3.52
N ALA A 52 14.25 -5.92 -4.16
CA ALA A 52 15.43 -6.40 -3.46
C ALA A 52 16.03 -5.36 -2.51
N LYS A 53 16.02 -4.07 -2.89
CA LYS A 53 16.50 -2.97 -2.04
C LYS A 53 15.52 -2.61 -0.91
N ARG A 54 14.22 -2.73 -1.15
CA ARG A 54 13.17 -2.31 -0.21
C ARG A 54 12.96 -3.27 0.94
N TYR A 55 13.18 -4.57 0.73
CA TYR A 55 12.93 -5.61 1.72
C TYR A 55 14.24 -6.12 2.33
N ILE A 56 14.29 -6.14 3.67
CA ILE A 56 15.48 -6.52 4.46
C ILE A 56 16.00 -7.91 4.06
N SER A 57 15.10 -8.85 3.79
CA SER A 57 15.43 -10.17 3.27
C SER A 57 14.67 -10.40 1.97
N ALA A 58 15.30 -10.05 0.84
CA ALA A 58 14.73 -10.21 -0.48
C ALA A 58 14.30 -11.65 -0.78
N ASP A 59 15.04 -12.65 -0.29
CA ASP A 59 14.72 -14.07 -0.52
C ASP A 59 13.47 -14.54 0.22
N ASN A 60 13.22 -14.01 1.43
CA ASN A 60 12.01 -14.33 2.18
C ASN A 60 10.82 -13.47 1.77
N ALA A 61 11.07 -12.25 1.29
CA ALA A 61 10.02 -11.32 0.89
C ALA A 61 9.52 -11.56 -0.54
N ILE A 62 10.40 -11.83 -1.50
CA ILE A 62 10.03 -12.01 -2.91
C ILE A 62 9.69 -13.49 -3.14
N VAL A 63 8.39 -13.78 -3.21
CA VAL A 63 7.85 -15.15 -3.30
C VAL A 63 7.70 -15.64 -4.74
N VAL A 64 7.57 -14.74 -5.72
CA VAL A 64 7.50 -15.09 -7.16
C VAL A 64 8.35 -14.14 -7.97
N ARG A 65 9.14 -14.71 -8.90
CA ARG A 65 9.93 -14.03 -9.93
C ARG A 65 9.69 -14.72 -11.27
N ASP A 66 8.72 -14.25 -12.05
CA ASP A 66 8.38 -14.81 -13.36
C ASP A 66 8.63 -13.75 -14.44
N LYS A 67 9.85 -13.76 -15.00
CA LYS A 67 10.26 -12.79 -16.03
C LYS A 67 9.47 -12.97 -17.32
N GLU A 68 9.17 -14.21 -17.69
CA GLU A 68 8.39 -14.53 -18.91
C GLU A 68 6.99 -13.93 -18.84
N LYS A 69 6.31 -14.03 -17.70
CA LYS A 69 4.98 -13.42 -17.52
C LYS A 69 5.03 -11.97 -17.03
N GLY A 70 6.22 -11.45 -16.72
CA GLY A 70 6.41 -10.11 -16.17
C GLY A 70 5.77 -9.95 -14.79
N LYS A 71 5.83 -10.99 -13.94
CA LYS A 71 5.14 -11.02 -12.65
C LYS A 71 6.13 -11.13 -11.49
N ILE A 72 5.98 -10.24 -10.51
CA ILE A 72 6.70 -10.26 -9.24
C ILE A 72 5.66 -10.27 -8.12
N ILE A 73 5.82 -11.15 -7.13
CA ILE A 73 4.99 -11.13 -5.93
C ILE A 73 5.91 -11.04 -4.71
N CYS A 74 5.61 -10.10 -3.83
CA CYS A 74 6.33 -9.83 -2.61
C CYS A 74 5.40 -9.89 -1.39
N ARG A 75 5.96 -10.23 -0.22
CA ARG A 75 5.33 -10.07 1.09
C ARG A 75 6.05 -8.96 1.83
N GLY A 76 5.28 -8.01 2.35
CA GLY A 76 5.82 -6.88 3.10
C GLY A 76 5.14 -6.72 4.45
N THR A 77 5.83 -6.02 5.34
CA THR A 77 5.28 -5.52 6.58
C THR A 77 5.40 -4.00 6.61
N ALA A 78 4.43 -3.36 7.25
CA ALA A 78 4.45 -1.93 7.54
C ALA A 78 3.68 -1.68 8.83
N GLN A 79 3.59 -0.42 9.24
CA GLN A 79 2.84 -0.03 10.42
C GLN A 79 2.00 1.22 10.15
N TYR A 80 0.85 1.31 10.82
CA TYR A 80 0.04 2.52 10.86
C TYR A 80 -0.30 2.88 12.31
N SER A 81 -0.49 4.17 12.59
CA SER A 81 -0.94 4.60 13.90
C SER A 81 -2.46 4.49 14.05
N GLU A 82 -2.93 3.70 15.02
CA GLU A 82 -4.35 3.43 15.29
C GLU A 82 -5.04 4.61 16.00
N TYR A 83 -4.40 5.19 17.00
CA TYR A 83 -4.96 6.29 17.81
C TYR A 83 -4.07 7.53 17.76
N PHE A 84 -4.70 8.66 17.44
CA PHE A 84 -4.10 10.00 17.46
C PHE A 84 -2.73 10.11 16.75
N ASN A 85 -2.47 9.35 15.68
CA ASN A 85 -1.22 9.38 14.90
C ASN A 85 0.11 9.14 15.66
N PHE A 86 0.11 8.98 16.99
CA PHE A 86 1.34 8.78 17.79
C PHE A 86 1.19 7.82 18.99
N LEU A 87 -0.01 7.32 19.32
CA LEU A 87 -0.21 6.57 20.57
C LEU A 87 -0.03 5.05 20.43
N VAL A 88 -0.51 4.48 19.33
CA VAL A 88 -0.51 3.02 19.14
C VAL A 88 -0.15 2.72 17.71
N ASP A 89 1.03 2.19 17.48
CA ASP A 89 1.43 1.66 16.18
C ASP A 89 0.96 0.22 16.02
N ARG A 90 0.32 -0.05 14.88
CA ARG A 90 -0.17 -1.37 14.51
C ARG A 90 0.63 -1.89 13.34
N PRO A 91 1.42 -2.96 13.54
CA PRO A 91 2.02 -3.66 12.42
C PRO A 91 0.93 -4.31 11.58
N PHE A 92 1.16 -4.37 10.29
CA PHE A 92 0.35 -5.16 9.36
C PHE A 92 1.21 -5.76 8.26
N GLY A 93 0.83 -6.97 7.83
CA GLY A 93 1.37 -7.65 6.68
C GLY A 93 0.51 -7.41 5.44
N TYR A 94 1.13 -7.47 4.27
CA TYR A 94 0.45 -7.35 2.98
C TYR A 94 1.18 -8.15 1.90
N SER A 95 0.45 -8.49 0.84
CA SER A 95 1.02 -8.97 -0.42
C SER A 95 1.05 -7.84 -1.43
N LEU A 96 2.17 -7.71 -2.14
CA LEU A 96 2.38 -6.80 -3.26
C LEU A 96 2.56 -7.65 -4.52
N THR A 97 1.74 -7.41 -5.54
CA THR A 97 1.89 -8.00 -6.87
C THR A 97 2.21 -6.91 -7.89
N ILE A 98 3.28 -7.10 -8.65
CA ILE A 98 3.67 -6.24 -9.77
C ILE A 98 3.50 -7.06 -11.05
N GLU A 99 2.70 -6.56 -11.99
CA GLU A 99 2.50 -7.17 -13.31
C GLU A 99 2.94 -6.18 -14.40
N VAL A 100 3.82 -6.63 -15.29
CA VAL A 100 4.54 -5.77 -16.22
C VAL A 100 4.16 -6.13 -17.66
N LYS A 101 3.95 -5.09 -18.47
CA LYS A 101 3.81 -5.16 -19.93
C LYS A 101 4.64 -4.05 -20.56
N ASP A 102 4.77 -4.06 -21.88
CA ASP A 102 5.35 -2.91 -22.56
C ASP A 102 4.56 -1.65 -22.25
N ASN A 103 5.31 -0.61 -21.94
CA ASN A 103 4.85 0.74 -21.66
C ASN A 103 3.92 0.91 -20.44
N LYS A 104 3.77 -0.12 -19.60
CA LYS A 104 2.96 -0.01 -18.38
C LYS A 104 3.21 -1.14 -17.39
N TYR A 105 2.92 -0.86 -16.14
CA TYR A 105 2.84 -1.89 -15.11
C TYR A 105 1.66 -1.65 -14.20
N ARG A 106 1.21 -2.73 -13.56
CA ARG A 106 0.16 -2.73 -12.55
C ARG A 106 0.78 -3.11 -11.21
N VAL A 107 0.38 -2.39 -10.17
CA VAL A 107 0.72 -2.67 -8.78
C VAL A 107 -0.57 -3.00 -8.06
N SER A 108 -0.62 -4.15 -7.39
CA SER A 108 -1.76 -4.55 -6.57
C SER A 108 -1.31 -4.89 -5.16
N PHE A 109 -2.09 -4.48 -4.17
CA PHE A 109 -1.91 -4.85 -2.77
C PHE A 109 -3.16 -5.55 -2.25
N ASP A 110 -2.96 -6.67 -1.55
CA ASP A 110 -4.03 -7.47 -0.96
C ASP A 110 -3.53 -8.20 0.30
N SER A 111 -4.36 -9.11 0.81
CA SER A 111 -4.03 -10.01 1.92
C SER A 111 -3.55 -9.27 3.17
N PHE A 112 -4.27 -8.22 3.56
CA PHE A 112 -3.92 -7.39 4.72
C PHE A 112 -4.19 -8.12 6.03
N ILE A 113 -3.14 -8.35 6.81
CA ILE A 113 -3.21 -8.97 8.14
C ILE A 113 -2.73 -7.97 9.18
N VAL A 114 -3.58 -7.60 10.13
CA VAL A 114 -3.26 -6.68 11.23
C VAL A 114 -2.84 -7.48 12.45
N TYR A 115 -1.79 -7.03 13.13
CA TYR A 115 -1.28 -7.63 14.37
C TYR A 115 -1.68 -6.74 15.56
N TYR A 116 -2.54 -7.25 16.44
CA TYR A 116 -3.15 -6.49 17.54
C TYR A 116 -2.38 -6.55 18.86
N SER A 117 -1.35 -7.39 18.95
CA SER A 117 -0.50 -7.52 20.14
C SER A 117 0.96 -7.53 19.74
N GLU A 118 1.84 -6.96 20.56
CA GLU A 118 3.30 -6.91 20.33
C GLU A 118 3.96 -8.29 20.18
N ARG A 119 3.30 -9.36 20.64
CA ARG A 119 3.75 -10.76 20.50
C ARG A 119 3.07 -11.54 19.37
N ASP A 120 2.35 -10.85 18.47
CA ASP A 120 1.60 -11.42 17.33
C ASP A 120 0.55 -12.51 17.65
N LEU A 121 0.27 -12.73 18.94
CA LEU A 121 -0.68 -13.76 19.43
C LEU A 121 -2.12 -13.51 18.97
N LYS A 122 -2.46 -12.27 18.59
CA LYS A 122 -3.74 -11.92 17.97
C LYS A 122 -3.48 -11.20 16.66
N SER A 123 -3.71 -11.89 15.56
CA SER A 123 -3.74 -11.32 14.22
C SER A 123 -5.03 -11.66 13.50
N GLY A 124 -5.43 -10.84 12.53
CA GLY A 124 -6.63 -11.07 11.75
C GLY A 124 -6.63 -10.23 10.47
N PRO A 125 -7.53 -10.54 9.52
CA PRO A 125 -7.66 -9.74 8.31
C PRO A 125 -8.08 -8.30 8.66
N ALA A 126 -7.54 -7.32 7.95
CA ALA A 126 -8.06 -5.95 8.03
C ALA A 126 -9.48 -5.95 7.46
N GLU A 127 -10.49 -5.73 8.30
CA GLU A 127 -11.89 -5.82 7.89
C GLU A 127 -12.62 -4.48 7.95
N TYR A 128 -12.11 -3.53 8.73
CA TYR A 128 -12.81 -2.29 9.01
C TYR A 128 -12.31 -1.16 8.12
N GLU A 129 -13.24 -0.31 7.68
CA GLU A 129 -12.97 0.80 6.76
C GLU A 129 -11.88 1.74 7.29
N PHE A 130 -11.83 1.97 8.61
CA PHE A 130 -10.82 2.84 9.21
C PHE A 130 -9.40 2.24 9.13
N GLU A 131 -9.24 0.92 9.28
CA GLU A 131 -7.96 0.22 9.16
C GLU A 131 -7.51 0.25 7.70
N ILE A 132 -8.41 -0.15 6.80
CA ILE A 132 -8.17 -0.22 5.36
C ILE A 132 -7.81 1.16 4.80
N SER A 133 -8.49 2.21 5.23
CA SER A 133 -8.17 3.60 4.83
C SER A 133 -6.77 4.02 5.27
N LYS A 134 -6.31 3.61 6.46
CA LYS A 134 -4.95 3.91 6.93
C LYS A 134 -3.90 3.11 6.17
N ILE A 135 -4.13 1.81 6.00
CA ILE A 135 -3.30 0.91 5.21
C ILE A 135 -3.14 1.45 3.78
N LYS A 136 -4.24 1.86 3.14
CA LYS A 136 -4.25 2.49 1.81
C LYS A 136 -3.29 3.67 1.71
N ARG A 137 -3.28 4.57 2.70
CA ARG A 137 -2.37 5.73 2.71
C ARG A 137 -0.91 5.33 2.81
N ILE A 138 -0.60 4.31 3.62
CA ILE A 138 0.78 3.81 3.74
C ILE A 138 1.22 3.13 2.44
N LEU A 139 0.37 2.27 1.86
CA LEU A 139 0.69 1.54 0.64
C LEU A 139 0.74 2.43 -0.60
N ALA A 140 0.02 3.56 -0.61
CA ALA A 140 0.17 4.58 -1.65
C ALA A 140 1.61 5.11 -1.71
N LYS A 141 2.24 5.39 -0.55
CA LYS A 141 3.65 5.82 -0.49
C LYS A 141 4.62 4.72 -0.95
N VAL A 142 4.29 3.46 -0.68
CA VAL A 142 5.08 2.32 -1.18
C VAL A 142 5.01 2.24 -2.70
N ALA A 143 3.82 2.40 -3.28
CA ALA A 143 3.63 2.42 -4.72
C ALA A 143 4.31 3.62 -5.39
N GLU A 144 4.28 4.78 -4.75
CA GLU A 144 4.98 6.00 -5.19
C GLU A 144 6.50 5.78 -5.21
N SER A 145 7.08 5.21 -4.14
CA SER A 145 8.50 4.89 -4.11
C SER A 145 8.93 3.94 -5.23
N LEU A 146 8.12 2.92 -5.55
CA LEU A 146 8.37 2.03 -6.68
C LEU A 146 8.30 2.81 -8.01
N ARG A 147 7.27 3.65 -8.17
CA ARG A 147 7.09 4.46 -9.37
C ARG A 147 8.26 5.38 -9.62
N ASP A 148 8.72 6.08 -8.58
CA ASP A 148 9.84 7.00 -8.67
C ASP A 148 11.12 6.26 -9.04
N TYR A 149 11.35 5.08 -8.47
CA TYR A 149 12.52 4.25 -8.79
C TYR A 149 12.52 3.74 -10.24
N ILE A 150 11.38 3.26 -10.75
CA ILE A 150 11.28 2.81 -12.15
C ILE A 150 11.48 4.00 -13.11
N SER A 151 10.96 5.18 -12.74
CA SER A 151 10.98 6.39 -13.56
C SER A 151 12.33 7.12 -13.53
N SER A 152 13.07 7.10 -12.43
CA SER A 152 14.37 7.78 -12.33
C SER A 152 15.38 7.25 -13.35
N GLY A 153 15.35 5.95 -13.65
CA GLY A 153 16.19 5.35 -14.67
C GLY A 153 15.89 5.85 -16.11
N VAL A 154 14.71 6.43 -16.36
CA VAL A 154 14.42 7.12 -17.63
C VAL A 154 15.27 8.38 -17.76
N SER A 155 15.28 9.21 -16.71
CA SER A 155 16.04 10.46 -16.69
C SER A 155 17.56 10.26 -16.74
N GLU A 156 18.09 9.18 -16.14
CA GLU A 156 19.51 8.84 -16.24
C GLU A 156 19.89 8.36 -17.64
N LYS A 157 18.99 7.64 -18.33
CA LYS A 157 19.21 7.16 -19.70
C LYS A 157 19.18 8.30 -20.71
N GLU A 158 18.26 9.25 -20.56
CA GLU A 158 18.21 10.49 -21.37
C GLU A 158 19.50 11.29 -21.22
N LYS A 159 19.99 11.49 -19.99
CA LYS A 159 21.26 12.18 -19.72
C LYS A 159 22.49 11.49 -20.32
N LYS A 160 22.60 10.16 -20.16
CA LYS A 160 23.70 9.40 -20.76
C LYS A 160 23.68 9.45 -22.29
N THR A 161 22.48 9.44 -22.87
CA THR A 161 22.34 9.58 -24.33
C THR A 161 22.83 10.95 -24.77
N GLU A 162 22.43 12.04 -24.09
CA GLU A 162 22.86 13.41 -24.41
C GLU A 162 24.37 13.66 -24.20
N GLU A 163 24.99 13.00 -23.23
CA GLU A 163 26.45 13.09 -22.97
C GLU A 163 27.31 12.31 -23.97
N GLU A 164 26.74 11.38 -24.74
CA GLU A 164 27.44 10.58 -25.76
C GLU A 164 27.43 11.21 -27.17
N TRP A 165 26.75 12.35 -27.38
CA TRP A 165 26.74 13.14 -28.63
C TRP A 165 27.61 14.40 -28.52
#